data_AF-A0A7J4ES11-F1
#
_entry.id   AF-A0A7J4ES11-F1
#
_cell.length_a   1.000
_cell.length_b   1.000
_cell.length_c   1.000
_cell.angle_alpha   90.00
_cell.angle_beta   90.00
_cell.angle_gamma   90.00
#
_symmetry.space_group_name_H-M   'P 1'
#
loop_
_entity.id
_entity.type
_entity.pdbx_description
1 polymer ?
#
loop_
_entity_poly.entity_id
_entity_poly.type
_entity_poly.pdbx_seq_one_letter_code
_entity_poly.pdbx_strand_id
1 'polypeptide(L)' 'MVGIFDLDGKDKAILEILAKNPEVSQNEIAKEVGLSQPSVGA' A
#
# COMPACT_ATOMS: atom_id res chain seq x y z
N MET A 1 10.89 0.83 21.55
CA MET A 1 10.93 -0.49 20.90
C MET A 1 10.15 -0.35 19.61
N VAL A 2 10.82 -0.39 18.46
CA VAL A 2 10.12 -0.39 17.16
C VAL A 2 9.34 -1.71 17.13
N GLY A 3 8.02 -1.63 17.25
CA GLY A 3 7.17 -2.80 17.06
C GLY A 3 7.45 -3.33 15.66
N ILE A 4 7.71 -4.63 15.55
CA ILE A 4 7.80 -5.30 14.26
C ILE A 4 6.40 -5.11 13.65
N PHE A 5 6.28 -4.22 12.67
CA PHE A 5 5.04 -4.05 11.92
C PHE A 5 4.77 -5.37 11.22
N ASP A 6 3.68 -6.03 11.60
CA ASP A 6 3.23 -7.23 10.90
C ASP A 6 2.57 -6.75 9.61
N LEU A 7 3.39 -6.65 8.56
CA LEU A 7 2.95 -6.24 7.23
C LEU A 7 2.19 -7.39 6.60
N ASP A 8 0.91 -7.18 6.34
CA ASP A 8 0.10 -8.17 5.66
C ASP A 8 0.43 -8.21 4.16
N GLY A 9 -0.23 -9.11 3.43
CA GLY A 9 0.02 -9.27 1.99
C GLY A 9 -0.32 -8.03 1.17
N LYS A 10 -1.29 -7.22 1.60
CA LYS A 10 -1.69 -5.98 0.93
C LYS A 10 -0.70 -4.86 1.23
N ASP A 11 -0.26 -4.72 2.48
CA ASP A 11 0.76 -3.74 2.86
C ASP A 11 2.05 -3.93 2.06
N LYS A 12 2.50 -5.19 1.92
CA LYS A 12 3.67 -5.53 1.10
C LYS A 12 3.49 -5.15 -0.37
N ALA A 13 2.31 -5.44 -0.94
CA ALA A 13 2.01 -5.07 -2.32
C ALA A 13 2.02 -3.54 -2.51
N ILE A 14 1.45 -2.78 -1.58
CA ILE A 14 1.46 -1.31 -1.60
C ILE A 14 2.90 -0.78 -1.58
N LEU A 15 3.75 -1.32 -0.70
CA LEU A 15 5.17 -0.95 -0.62
C LEU A 15 5.93 -1.27 -1.91
N GLU A 16 5.67 -2.43 -2.54
CA GLU A 16 6.28 -2.79 -3.82
C GLU A 16 5.87 -1.85 -4.96
N ILE A 17 4.59 -1.45 -5.02
CA ILE A 17 4.08 -0.50 -6.01
C ILE A 17 4.76 0.86 -5.82
N LEU A 18 4.80 1.37 -4.59
CA LEU A 18 5.43 2.66 -4.27
C LEU A 18 6.94 2.64 -4.52
N ALA A 19 7.62 1.52 -4.23
CA ALA A 19 9.05 1.37 -4.51
C ALA A 19 9.36 1.44 -6.01
N LYS A 20 8.45 0.95 -6.86
CA LYS A 20 8.58 1.01 -8.33
C LYS A 20 8.19 2.38 -8.89
N ASN A 21 7.13 2.97 -8.36
CA ASN A 21 6.63 4.27 -8.78
C ASN A 21 6.12 5.08 -7.57
N PRO A 22 6.95 5.95 -6.99
CA PRO A 22 6.56 6.78 -5.85
C PRO A 22 5.47 7.82 -6.16
N GLU A 23 5.22 8.14 -7.44
CA GLU A 23 4.24 9.15 -7.87
C GLU A 23 2.85 8.56 -8.17
N VAL A 24 2.69 7.23 -8.07
CA VAL A 24 1.41 6.55 -8.27
C VAL A 24 0.35 7.08 -7.30
N SER A 25 -0.86 7.32 -7.82
CA SER A 25 -1.93 7.84 -6.96
C SER A 25 -2.51 6.73 -6.07
N GLN A 26 -3.02 7.09 -4.89
CA GLN A 26 -3.68 6.13 -4.00
C GLN A 26 -4.91 5.47 -4.65
N ASN A 27 -5.59 6.17 -5.55
CA ASN A 27 -6.69 5.62 -6.35
C ASN A 27 -6.22 4.47 -7.25
N GLU A 28 -5.03 4.58 -7.82
CA GLU A 28 -4.44 3.53 -8.67
C GLU A 28 -3.97 2.35 -7.82
N ILE A 29 -3.28 2.62 -6.71
CA ILE A 29 -2.89 1.58 -5.74
C ILE A 29 -4.12 0.78 -5.31
N ALA A 30 -5.19 1.46 -4.89
CA ALA A 30 -6.42 0.84 -4.43
C ALA A 30 -7.03 -0.12 -5.47
N LYS A 31 -7.03 0.27 -6.74
CA LYS A 31 -7.51 -0.60 -7.85
C LYS A 31 -6.61 -1.81 -8.02
N GLU A 32 -5.30 -1.64 -7.95
CA GLU A 32 -4.32 -2.71 -8.15
C GLU A 32 -4.33 -3.73 -7.01
N VAL A 33 -4.49 -3.29 -5.77
CA VAL A 33 -4.54 -4.17 -4.60
C VAL A 33 -5.96 -4.59 -4.19
N GLY A 34 -7.00 -4.13 -4.90
CA GLY A 34 -8.40 -4.50 -4.62
C GLY A 34 -8.93 -3.96 -3.28
N LEU A 35 -8.55 -2.73 -2.93
CA LEU A 35 -9.01 -2.02 -1.73
C LEU A 35 -9.85 -0.79 -2.10
N SER A 36 -10.51 -0.21 -1.10
CA SER A 36 -11.04 1.15 -1.24
C SER A 36 -9.89 2.16 -1.13
N GLN A 37 -9.97 3.29 -1.82
CA GLN A 37 -8.90 4.30 -1.73
C GLN A 37 -8.67 4.82 -0.30
N PRO A 38 -9.71 5.08 0.53
CA PRO A 38 -9.50 5.45 1.93
C PRO A 38 -8.69 4.42 2.73
N SER A 39 -8.77 3.13 2.38
CA SER A 39 -8.02 2.06 3.05
C SER A 39 -6.53 2.04 2.72
N VAL A 40 -6.08 2.73 1.67
CA VAL A 40 -4.65 2.76 1.27
C VAL A 40 -3.84 3.74 2.11
N GLY A 41 -4.46 4.82 2.60
CA GLY A 41 -3.79 5.89 3.36
C GLY A 41 -4.13 5.94 4.85
N ALA A 42 -4.90 4.97 5.35
CA ALA A 42 -5.28 4.83 6.76
C ALA A 42 -4.16 4.13 7.56
#